data_AF-A0A1M5JXY6-F1
#
_entry.id   AF-A0A1M5JXY6-F1
#
_cell.length_a   1.000
_cell.length_b   1.000
_cell.length_c   1.000
_cell.angle_alpha   90.00
_cell.angle_beta   90.00
_cell.angle_gamma   90.00
#
_symmetry.space_group_name_H-M   'P 1'
#
loop_
_entity.id
_entity.type
_entity.pdbx_description
1 polymer ?
#
loop_
_entity_poly.entity_id
_entity_poly.type
_entity_poly.pdbx_seq_one_letter_code
_entity_poly.pdbx_strand_id
1 'polypeptide(L)'
;MKLNDFRWTQFYDSDSNPKLLFQNFPIDFAEEELIICSVIIDSDNYSILTTRKLITNNKGNIESGSLINAKNKWYGEFKSKTDLYTIGEVELSTGKRLFYFVETGKASMIMIYGVRTLVFISQEI
;
A
#
# COMPACT_ATOMS: atom_id res chain seq x y z
N MET A 1 11.90 3.71 19.02
CA MET A 1 10.46 3.57 18.72
C MET A 1 10.16 2.08 18.77
N LYS A 2 9.26 1.61 19.65
CA LYS A 2 8.92 0.18 19.66
C LYS A 2 7.97 -0.08 18.50
N LEU A 3 8.19 -1.18 17.80
CA LEU A 3 7.39 -1.69 16.66
C LEU A 3 5.91 -1.94 17.01
N ASN A 4 5.49 -1.71 18.26
CA ASN A 4 4.20 -2.09 18.84
C ASN A 4 3.08 -1.03 18.73
N ASP A 5 3.31 0.12 18.06
CA ASP A 5 2.33 1.22 18.06
C ASP A 5 1.39 1.26 16.84
N PHE A 6 1.60 0.42 15.81
CA PHE A 6 0.74 0.34 14.63
C PHE A 6 -0.04 -0.97 14.60
N ARG A 7 -1.31 -0.90 14.20
CA ARG A 7 -2.21 -2.06 14.26
C ARG A 7 -2.06 -2.96 13.04
N TRP A 8 -1.94 -2.36 11.86
CA TRP A 8 -1.99 -3.05 10.57
C TRP A 8 -0.89 -2.63 9.62
N THR A 9 -0.29 -1.47 9.86
CA THR A 9 0.65 -0.83 8.95
C THR A 9 2.09 -1.17 9.28
N GLN A 10 2.84 -1.55 8.26
CA GLN A 10 4.24 -1.92 8.37
C GLN A 10 5.06 -1.29 7.24
N PHE A 11 6.28 -0.85 7.55
CA PHE A 11 7.33 -0.56 6.57
C PHE A 11 8.40 -1.65 6.65
N TYR A 12 9.02 -1.97 5.51
CA TYR A 12 10.00 -3.03 5.41
C TYR A 12 11.37 -2.47 5.01
N ASP A 13 12.42 -2.90 5.70
CA ASP A 13 13.80 -2.57 5.33
C ASP A 13 14.31 -3.56 4.26
N SER A 14 15.44 -3.22 3.64
CA SER A 14 16.08 -4.05 2.60
C SER A 14 16.66 -5.37 3.12
N ASP A 15 16.91 -5.47 4.43
CA ASP A 15 17.55 -6.63 5.05
C ASP A 15 16.51 -7.66 5.52
N SER A 16 15.23 -7.27 5.53
CA SER A 16 14.08 -8.12 5.80
C SER A 16 13.65 -8.91 4.55
N ASN A 17 13.08 -10.09 4.75
CA ASN A 17 12.45 -10.87 3.68
C ASN A 17 10.91 -10.86 3.84
N PRO A 18 10.24 -9.73 3.54
CA PRO A 18 8.81 -9.56 3.76
C PRO A 18 7.97 -10.49 2.88
N LYS A 19 8.51 -11.02 1.77
CA LYS A 19 7.78 -11.94 0.88
C LYS A 19 7.33 -13.21 1.61
N LEU A 20 8.07 -13.66 2.62
CA LEU A 20 7.66 -14.80 3.46
C LEU A 20 6.35 -14.52 4.23
N LEU A 21 6.08 -13.27 4.60
CA LEU A 21 4.81 -12.89 5.24
C LEU A 21 3.61 -13.01 4.29
N PHE A 22 3.87 -12.89 2.99
CA PHE A 22 2.85 -12.89 1.95
C PHE A 22 2.84 -14.18 1.11
N GLN A 23 3.60 -15.20 1.49
CA GLN A 23 3.74 -16.44 0.70
C GLN A 23 2.41 -17.21 0.50
N ASN A 24 1.45 -17.00 1.41
CA ASN A 24 0.12 -17.62 1.36
C ASN A 24 -0.94 -16.68 0.76
N PHE A 25 -0.55 -15.47 0.35
CA PHE A 25 -1.44 -14.54 -0.31
C PHE A 25 -1.43 -14.86 -1.81
N PRO A 26 -2.55 -14.72 -2.52
CA PRO A 26 -2.66 -14.95 -3.96
C PRO A 26 -1.99 -13.81 -4.76
N ILE A 27 -0.69 -13.61 -4.55
CA ILE A 27 0.11 -12.52 -5.10
C ILE A 27 1.43 -13.07 -5.58
N ASP A 28 1.70 -12.90 -6.86
CA ASP A 28 3.02 -13.20 -7.42
C ASP A 28 3.90 -11.95 -7.38
N PHE A 29 5.02 -12.05 -6.66
CA PHE A 29 6.08 -11.05 -6.67
C PHE A 29 7.18 -11.49 -7.62
N ALA A 30 7.71 -10.58 -8.44
CA ALA A 30 8.93 -10.88 -9.18
C ALA A 30 10.12 -11.04 -8.21
N GLU A 31 11.15 -11.78 -8.62
CA GLU A 31 12.32 -12.09 -7.78
C GLU A 31 12.97 -10.83 -7.18
N GLU A 32 13.20 -9.80 -8.01
CA GLU A 32 13.79 -8.51 -7.62
C GLU A 32 12.77 -7.47 -7.11
N GLU A 33 11.49 -7.82 -6.98
CA GLU A 33 10.47 -6.88 -6.53
C GLU A 33 10.50 -6.74 -5.01
N LEU A 34 10.93 -5.57 -4.50
CA LEU A 34 10.93 -5.28 -3.06
C LEU A 34 9.56 -4.77 -2.60
N ILE A 35 9.13 -5.21 -1.42
CA ILE A 35 7.94 -4.70 -0.73
C ILE A 35 8.38 -3.50 0.11
N ILE A 36 7.69 -2.37 -0.04
CA ILE A 36 8.02 -1.10 0.63
C ILE A 36 7.25 -0.98 1.94
N CYS A 37 5.92 -1.10 1.86
CA CYS A 37 5.04 -1.03 3.01
C CYS A 37 3.71 -1.75 2.73
N SER A 38 2.96 -2.01 3.78
CA SER A 38 1.64 -2.62 3.68
C SER A 38 0.69 -2.14 4.77
N VAL A 39 -0.60 -2.29 4.53
CA VAL A 39 -1.68 -2.23 5.52
C VAL A 39 -2.43 -3.56 5.43
N ILE A 40 -2.42 -4.35 6.51
CA ILE A 40 -3.06 -5.68 6.55
C ILE A 40 -4.14 -5.67 7.63
N ILE A 41 -5.41 -5.51 7.25
CA ILE A 41 -6.54 -5.51 8.19
C ILE A 41 -6.92 -6.95 8.55
N ASP A 42 -7.08 -7.78 7.52
CA ASP A 42 -7.32 -9.22 7.58
C ASP A 42 -6.93 -9.89 6.23
N SER A 43 -7.27 -11.18 6.05
CA SER A 43 -6.93 -11.95 4.84
C SER A 43 -7.59 -11.45 3.55
N ASP A 44 -8.72 -10.76 3.66
CA ASP A 44 -9.51 -10.29 2.52
C ASP A 44 -9.45 -8.77 2.34
N ASN A 45 -8.77 -8.07 3.25
CA ASN A 45 -8.68 -6.61 3.29
C ASN A 45 -7.23 -6.19 3.58
N TYR A 46 -6.47 -5.92 2.51
CA TYR A 46 -5.10 -5.46 2.62
C TYR A 46 -4.68 -4.62 1.42
N SER A 47 -3.65 -3.81 1.62
CA SER A 47 -2.91 -3.16 0.54
C SER A 47 -1.42 -3.31 0.74
N ILE A 48 -0.70 -3.58 -0.34
CA ILE A 48 0.75 -3.80 -0.36
C ILE A 48 1.33 -2.90 -1.45
N LEU A 49 2.26 -2.04 -1.05
CA LEU A 49 3.05 -1.25 -1.97
C LEU A 49 4.40 -1.91 -2.18
N THR A 50 4.75 -2.12 -3.44
CA THR A 50 6.04 -2.64 -3.86
C THR A 50 6.75 -1.65 -4.75
N THR A 51 7.99 -1.95 -5.10
CA THR A 51 8.77 -1.22 -6.11
C THR A 51 8.15 -1.24 -7.51
N ARG A 52 7.22 -2.15 -7.82
CA ARG A 52 6.65 -2.31 -9.17
C ARG A 52 5.16 -1.98 -9.26
N LYS A 53 4.41 -2.22 -8.19
CA LYS A 53 2.95 -2.13 -8.18
C LYS A 53 2.39 -1.84 -6.81
N LEU A 54 1.22 -1.22 -6.82
CA LEU A 54 0.30 -1.21 -5.69
C LEU A 54 -0.69 -2.36 -5.87
N ILE A 55 -0.89 -3.16 -4.84
CA ILE A 55 -1.82 -4.28 -4.80
C ILE A 55 -2.81 -4.00 -3.68
N THR A 56 -4.09 -4.22 -3.93
CA THR A 56 -5.16 -4.12 -2.93
C THR A 56 -6.10 -5.30 -3.07
N ASN A 57 -6.36 -5.99 -1.97
CA ASN A 57 -7.47 -6.93 -1.86
C ASN A 57 -8.57 -6.27 -1.02
N ASN A 58 -9.74 -6.05 -1.61
CA ASN A 58 -10.89 -5.49 -0.92
C ASN A 58 -12.05 -6.48 -0.99
N LYS A 59 -12.36 -7.11 0.13
CA LYS A 59 -13.40 -8.16 0.25
C LYS A 59 -13.17 -9.32 -0.73
N GLY A 60 -11.92 -9.77 -0.86
CA GLY A 60 -11.53 -10.86 -1.76
C GLY A 60 -11.32 -10.45 -3.22
N ASN A 61 -11.60 -9.19 -3.59
CA ASN A 61 -11.35 -8.68 -4.94
C ASN A 61 -9.97 -8.04 -5.01
N ILE A 62 -9.06 -8.71 -5.72
CA ILE A 62 -7.67 -8.27 -5.85
C ILE A 62 -7.53 -7.43 -7.10
N GLU A 63 -7.06 -6.21 -6.89
CA GLU A 63 -6.66 -5.31 -7.96
C GLU A 63 -5.20 -4.92 -7.77
N SER A 64 -4.48 -4.75 -8.87
CA SER A 64 -3.13 -4.21 -8.84
C SER A 64 -2.85 -3.34 -10.05
N GLY A 65 -1.85 -2.48 -9.91
CA GLY A 65 -1.43 -1.59 -10.99
C GLY A 65 -0.05 -1.02 -10.74
N SER A 66 0.68 -0.78 -11.83
CA SER A 66 1.93 -0.01 -11.79
C SER A 66 1.63 1.45 -11.50
N LEU A 67 2.47 2.08 -10.67
CA LEU A 67 2.37 3.51 -10.37
C LEU A 67 3.21 4.39 -11.32
N ILE A 68 3.82 3.79 -12.35
CA ILE A 68 4.49 4.54 -13.43
C ILE A 68 3.47 5.45 -14.11
N ASN A 69 3.76 6.75 -14.14
CA ASN A 69 2.87 7.79 -14.67
C ASN A 69 1.46 7.80 -14.05
N ALA A 70 1.29 7.25 -12.84
CA ALA A 70 0.04 7.36 -12.10
C ALA A 70 -0.11 8.76 -11.49
N LYS A 71 -1.31 9.13 -11.03
CA LYS A 71 -1.58 10.39 -10.35
C LYS A 71 -2.14 10.12 -8.97
N ASN A 72 -1.58 10.81 -7.97
CA ASN A 72 -2.19 10.87 -6.65
C ASN A 72 -3.55 11.58 -6.73
N LYS A 73 -4.57 11.04 -6.04
CA LYS A 73 -5.91 11.64 -6.00
C LYS A 73 -6.34 12.00 -4.59
N TRP A 74 -6.69 11.00 -3.79
CA TRP A 74 -7.31 11.20 -2.48
C TRP A 74 -6.76 10.19 -1.47
N TYR A 75 -6.85 10.51 -0.18
CA TYR A 75 -6.29 9.72 0.92
C TYR A 75 -7.33 9.37 1.98
N GLY A 76 -8.62 9.62 1.72
CA GLY A 76 -9.69 9.43 2.70
C GLY A 76 -9.58 10.37 3.92
N GLU A 77 -10.32 10.05 4.98
CA GLU A 77 -10.24 10.74 6.27
C GLU A 77 -9.14 10.12 7.15
N PHE A 78 -7.89 10.24 6.71
CA PHE A 78 -6.75 9.53 7.30
C PHE A 78 -6.37 9.96 8.73
N LYS A 79 -6.95 11.06 9.23
CA LYS A 79 -6.83 11.51 10.64
C LYS A 79 -8.11 11.29 11.45
N SER A 80 -9.02 10.43 10.98
CA SER A 80 -10.22 10.04 11.73
C SER A 80 -9.82 9.56 13.14
N LYS A 81 -10.63 9.96 14.13
CA LYS A 81 -10.50 9.53 15.52
C LYS A 81 -11.37 8.32 15.84
N THR A 82 -12.29 7.96 14.94
CA THR A 82 -13.31 6.93 15.13
C THR A 82 -13.05 5.73 14.23
N ASP A 83 -12.71 5.97 12.97
CA ASP A 83 -12.41 4.91 12.01
C ASP A 83 -10.97 4.50 12.15
N LEU A 84 -10.72 3.19 12.09
CA LEU A 84 -9.38 2.61 12.22
C LEU A 84 -8.61 2.62 10.91
N TYR A 85 -9.31 2.70 9.78
CA TYR A 85 -8.74 2.78 8.44
C TYR A 85 -9.63 3.63 7.54
N THR A 86 -9.05 4.10 6.45
CA THR A 86 -9.75 4.78 5.36
C THR A 86 -9.24 4.27 4.02
N ILE A 87 -9.82 4.76 2.92
CA ILE A 87 -9.45 4.39 1.56
C ILE A 87 -8.80 5.58 0.87
N GLY A 88 -7.59 5.36 0.38
CA GLY A 88 -6.91 6.23 -0.58
C GLY A 88 -7.17 5.78 -2.02
N GLU A 89 -6.85 6.68 -2.96
CA GLU A 89 -7.07 6.51 -4.39
C GLU A 89 -5.87 7.05 -5.19
N VAL A 90 -5.47 6.28 -6.20
CA VAL A 90 -4.61 6.72 -7.31
C VAL A 90 -5.30 6.49 -8.65
N GLU A 91 -5.01 7.34 -9.63
CA GLU A 91 -5.38 7.11 -11.04
C GLU A 91 -4.16 6.54 -11.77
N LEU A 92 -4.27 5.31 -12.26
CA LEU A 92 -3.22 4.66 -13.04
C LEU A 92 -3.04 5.39 -14.40
N SER A 93 -1.92 5.15 -15.07
CA SER A 93 -1.66 5.70 -16.41
C SER A 93 -2.72 5.33 -17.46
N THR A 94 -3.42 4.22 -17.25
CA THR A 94 -4.57 3.78 -18.08
C THR A 94 -5.84 4.60 -17.84
N GLY A 95 -5.86 5.49 -16.85
CA GLY A 95 -7.06 6.20 -16.37
C GLY A 95 -7.90 5.41 -15.38
N LYS A 96 -7.59 4.12 -15.14
CA LYS A 96 -8.26 3.31 -14.12
C LYS A 96 -7.95 3.84 -12.72
N ARG A 97 -8.96 3.89 -11.84
CA ARG A 97 -8.78 4.19 -10.42
C ARG A 97 -8.43 2.91 -9.66
N LEU A 98 -7.40 2.99 -8.83
CA LEU A 98 -6.99 1.93 -7.92
C LEU A 98 -7.08 2.46 -6.49
N PHE A 99 -7.84 1.75 -5.66
CA PHE A 99 -8.02 2.08 -4.25
C PHE A 99 -7.02 1.34 -3.38
N TYR A 100 -6.69 1.90 -2.22
CA TYR A 100 -5.81 1.26 -1.23
C TYR A 100 -6.18 1.63 0.20
N PHE A 101 -5.89 0.73 1.14
CA PHE A 101 -6.13 0.96 2.56
C PHE A 101 -5.07 1.87 3.18
N VAL A 102 -5.52 2.69 4.11
CA VAL A 102 -4.69 3.56 4.95
C VAL A 102 -5.16 3.40 6.38
N GLU A 103 -4.32 2.88 7.28
CA GLU A 103 -4.60 2.94 8.73
C GLU A 103 -4.67 4.40 9.18
N THR A 104 -5.63 4.77 10.00
CA THR A 104 -5.81 6.17 10.41
C THR A 104 -4.80 6.58 11.49
N GLY A 105 -4.73 7.88 11.77
CA GLY A 105 -3.90 8.41 12.85
C GLY A 105 -2.44 8.56 12.44
N LYS A 106 -1.50 8.02 13.23
CA LYS A 106 -0.05 8.19 12.97
C LYS A 106 0.44 7.27 11.86
N ALA A 107 -0.05 6.03 11.84
CA ALA A 107 0.32 5.01 10.86
C ALA A 107 -0.04 5.41 9.41
N SER A 108 -1.05 6.27 9.23
CA SER A 108 -1.51 6.73 7.93
C SER A 108 -0.41 7.23 7.00
N MET A 109 0.61 7.86 7.59
CA MET A 109 1.67 8.50 6.83
C MET A 109 2.57 7.49 6.12
N ILE A 110 2.66 6.24 6.60
CA ILE A 110 3.49 5.21 5.97
C ILE A 110 2.96 4.88 4.58
N MET A 111 1.68 4.55 4.48
CA MET A 111 1.08 4.20 3.18
C MET A 111 0.93 5.42 2.28
N ILE A 112 0.47 6.56 2.83
CA ILE A 112 0.31 7.81 2.06
C ILE A 112 1.66 8.26 1.48
N TYR A 113 2.72 8.35 2.28
CA TYR A 113 4.01 8.76 1.76
C TYR A 113 4.68 7.70 0.91
N GLY A 114 4.49 6.41 1.18
CA GLY A 114 4.95 5.34 0.32
C GLY A 114 4.40 5.50 -1.10
N VAL A 115 3.06 5.55 -1.23
CA VAL A 115 2.37 5.70 -2.52
C VAL A 115 2.77 7.02 -3.18
N ARG A 116 2.72 8.14 -2.44
CA ARG A 116 3.05 9.45 -2.98
C ARG A 116 4.49 9.53 -3.49
N THR A 117 5.44 8.97 -2.75
CA THR A 117 6.85 8.93 -3.15
C THR A 117 7.02 8.10 -4.41
N LEU A 118 6.43 6.90 -4.47
CA LEU A 118 6.55 6.05 -5.65
C LEU A 118 5.93 6.70 -6.89
N VAL A 119 4.74 7.30 -6.74
CA VAL A 119 4.11 8.07 -7.83
C VAL A 119 5.01 9.21 -8.30
N PHE A 120 5.62 9.96 -7.37
CA PHE A 120 6.49 11.10 -7.67
C PHE A 120 7.73 10.68 -8.46
N ILE A 121 8.49 9.69 -7.95
CA ILE A 121 9.72 9.25 -8.62
C ILE A 121 9.46 8.52 -9.94
N SER A 122 8.24 7.97 -10.13
CA SER A 122 7.87 7.25 -11.35
C SER A 122 7.25 8.16 -12.43
N GLN A 123 7.30 9.49 -12.28
CA GLN A 123 6.99 10.45 -13.36
C GLN A 123 8.22 10.76 -14.22
N GLU A 124 9.42 10.54 -13.70
CA GLU A 124 10.69 10.93 -14.34
C GLU A 124 11.36 9.76 -15.09
N ILE A 125 10.66 8.63 -15.22
CA ILE A 125 11.11 7.39 -15.88
C ILE A 125 10.35 7.23 -17.20
#